data_AF-A0A957P3P2-F1
#
_entry.id   AF-A0A957P3P2-F1
#
_cell.length_a   1.000
_cell.length_b   1.000
_cell.length_c   1.000
_cell.angle_alpha   90.00
_cell.angle_beta   90.00
_cell.angle_gamma   90.00
#
_symmetry.space_group_name_H-M   'P 1'
#
loop_
_entity.id
_entity.type
_entity.pdbx_description
1 polymer ?
#
loop_
_entity_poly.entity_id
_entity_poly.type
_entity_poly.pdbx_seq_one_letter_code
_entity_poly.pdbx_strand_id
1 'polypeptide(L)'
;PGMPSGVGEDTYVFYKVLKAGYTVFYEPEAYVWHKHRRTMPALRKQLYNYSKGGVCYHLTLARNDGDLRGLVRIFCELPMAYIWRFKQWWWGASQFPLALILLEMWGNLMGFGAFFASRRRAKRLGRSATYIPVAQRQTAPNQLENERAAPTVQQRRNLNLEAIGS
;
A
#
# COMPACT_ATOMS: atom_id res chain seq x y z
N PRO A 1 13.07 3.93 -0.59
CA PRO A 1 12.26 2.68 -0.52
C PRO A 1 10.76 2.97 -0.32
N GLY A 2 9.89 2.42 -1.17
CA GLY A 2 8.42 2.57 -1.08
C GLY A 2 7.79 1.84 0.12
N MET A 3 6.47 1.84 0.23
CA MET A 3 5.76 1.19 1.35
C MET A 3 5.95 -0.34 1.32
N PRO A 4 6.14 -1.04 2.46
CA PRO A 4 6.30 -2.50 2.49
C PRO A 4 5.14 -3.28 1.87
N SER A 5 3.91 -2.74 1.89
CA SER A 5 2.75 -3.31 1.18
C SER A 5 2.95 -3.37 -0.33
N GLY A 6 3.78 -2.49 -0.90
CA GLY A 6 4.12 -2.40 -2.31
C GLY A 6 3.10 -1.65 -3.15
N VAL A 7 1.80 -1.83 -2.86
CA VAL A 7 0.65 -1.13 -3.46
C VAL A 7 -0.54 -1.13 -2.47
N GLY A 8 -1.66 -0.50 -2.86
CA GLY A 8 -2.98 -0.62 -2.22
C GLY A 8 -3.46 0.63 -1.47
N GLU A 9 -2.66 1.69 -1.46
CA GLU A 9 -3.02 2.98 -0.87
C GLU A 9 -4.15 3.70 -1.63
N ASP A 10 -4.10 3.62 -2.95
CA ASP A 10 -5.10 4.15 -3.89
C ASP A 10 -6.44 3.44 -3.71
N THR A 11 -6.45 2.11 -3.70
CA THR A 11 -7.65 1.31 -3.44
C THR A 11 -8.27 1.66 -2.08
N TYR A 12 -7.44 1.88 -1.05
CA TYR A 12 -7.93 2.29 0.27
C TYR A 12 -8.53 3.70 0.29
N VAL A 13 -7.99 4.63 -0.50
CA VAL A 13 -8.60 5.95 -0.67
C VAL A 13 -9.97 5.81 -1.34
N PHE A 14 -10.07 5.05 -2.43
CA PHE A 14 -11.35 4.80 -3.11
C PHE A 14 -12.37 4.16 -2.17
N TYR A 15 -11.97 3.15 -1.39
CA TYR A 15 -12.83 2.52 -0.39
C TYR A 15 -13.40 3.54 0.59
N LYS A 16 -12.56 4.43 1.15
CA LYS A 16 -13.01 5.44 2.11
C LYS A 16 -13.96 6.46 1.48
N VAL A 17 -13.70 6.88 0.24
CA VAL A 17 -14.57 7.80 -0.50
C VAL A 17 -15.95 7.18 -0.69
N LEU A 18 -16.01 5.94 -1.16
CA LEU A 18 -17.27 5.21 -1.33
C LEU A 18 -17.97 4.96 0.01
N LYS A 19 -17.24 4.56 1.05
CA LYS A 19 -17.79 4.35 2.40
C LYS A 19 -18.35 5.64 3.02
N ALA A 20 -17.81 6.80 2.65
CA ALA A 20 -18.31 8.10 3.07
C ALA A 20 -19.56 8.57 2.28
N GLY A 21 -20.10 7.74 1.37
CA GLY A 21 -21.32 8.03 0.62
C GLY A 21 -21.10 8.83 -0.66
N TYR A 22 -19.84 9.06 -1.07
CA TYR A 22 -19.54 9.70 -2.34
C TYR A 22 -19.68 8.71 -3.50
N THR A 23 -19.92 9.27 -4.69
CA THR A 23 -20.01 8.50 -5.94
C THR A 23 -18.75 8.69 -6.75
N VAL A 24 -18.27 7.61 -7.37
CA VAL A 24 -17.17 7.64 -8.35
C VAL A 24 -17.79 7.57 -9.74
N PHE A 25 -17.59 8.60 -10.55
CA PHE A 25 -18.00 8.60 -11.95
C PHE A 25 -16.83 8.15 -12.83
N TYR A 26 -17.13 7.30 -13.81
CA TYR A 26 -16.15 6.89 -14.80
C TYR A 26 -16.20 7.86 -15.99
N GLU A 27 -15.11 8.58 -16.21
CA GLU A 27 -14.97 9.51 -17.32
C GLU A 27 -14.20 8.83 -18.47
N PRO A 28 -14.88 8.30 -19.50
CA PRO A 28 -14.22 7.60 -20.61
C PRO A 28 -13.30 8.51 -21.45
N GLU A 29 -13.53 9.83 -21.45
CA GLU A 29 -12.72 10.78 -22.21
C GLU A 29 -11.42 11.17 -21.47
N ALA A 30 -11.26 10.75 -20.22
CA ALA A 30 -10.04 11.00 -19.44
C ALA A 30 -8.91 10.06 -19.87
N TYR A 31 -7.89 10.62 -20.50
CA TYR A 31 -6.69 9.86 -20.90
C TYR A 31 -5.57 9.98 -19.86
N VAL A 32 -4.98 8.84 -19.51
CA VAL A 32 -3.81 8.77 -18.65
C VAL A 32 -2.75 7.88 -19.29
N TRP A 33 -1.54 8.41 -19.43
CA TRP A 33 -0.40 7.63 -19.92
C TRP A 33 0.09 6.68 -18.83
N HIS A 34 -0.10 5.37 -19.04
CA HIS A 34 0.49 4.34 -18.20
C HIS A 34 1.69 3.69 -18.88
N LYS A 35 2.71 3.36 -18.08
CA LYS A 35 3.89 2.63 -18.58
C LYS A 35 3.67 1.12 -18.44
N HIS A 36 3.39 0.43 -19.53
CA HIS A 36 3.38 -1.03 -19.56
C HIS A 36 4.78 -1.60 -19.30
N ARG A 37 4.83 -2.70 -18.54
CA ARG A 37 6.07 -3.45 -18.32
C ARG A 37 6.32 -4.34 -19.53
N ARG A 38 7.51 -4.20 -20.14
CA ARG A 38 7.89 -4.93 -21.36
C ARG A 38 8.69 -6.21 -21.10
N THR A 39 9.10 -6.45 -19.84
CA THR A 39 10.01 -7.55 -19.49
C THR A 39 9.38 -8.48 -18.47
N MET A 40 9.67 -9.78 -18.60
CA MET A 40 9.19 -10.81 -17.68
C MET A 40 9.61 -10.54 -16.21
N PRO A 41 10.85 -10.10 -15.90
CA PRO A 41 11.22 -9.76 -14.53
C PRO A 41 10.38 -8.60 -13.94
N ALA A 42 10.07 -7.59 -14.75
CA ALA A 42 9.25 -6.47 -14.32
C ALA A 42 7.79 -6.89 -14.08
N LEU A 43 7.25 -7.77 -14.93
CA LEU A 43 5.93 -8.36 -14.75
C LEU A 43 5.86 -9.19 -13.46
N ARG A 44 6.85 -10.07 -13.21
CA ARG A 44 6.94 -10.86 -11.97
C ARG A 44 6.93 -9.95 -10.74
N LYS A 45 7.75 -8.90 -10.75
CA LYS A 45 7.79 -7.92 -9.65
C LYS A 45 6.45 -7.22 -9.45
N GLN A 46 5.76 -6.85 -10.52
CA GLN A 46 4.45 -6.20 -10.46
C GLN A 46 3.40 -7.15 -9.86
N LEU A 47 3.32 -8.37 -10.39
CA LEU A 47 2.39 -9.40 -9.94
C LEU A 47 2.60 -9.75 -8.46
N TYR A 48 3.84 -9.97 -8.06
CA TYR A 48 4.21 -10.20 -6.66
C TYR A 48 3.74 -9.07 -5.74
N ASN A 49 3.94 -7.81 -6.14
CA ASN A 49 3.51 -6.66 -5.35
C ASN A 49 1.99 -6.54 -5.30
N TYR A 50 1.28 -6.83 -6.40
CA TYR A 50 -0.18 -6.81 -6.43
C TYR A 50 -0.80 -7.87 -5.50
N SER A 51 -0.30 -9.11 -5.54
CA SER A 51 -0.75 -10.16 -4.62
C SER A 51 -0.49 -9.79 -3.16
N LYS A 52 0.73 -9.31 -2.86
CA LYS A 52 1.12 -8.87 -1.52
C LYS A 52 0.29 -7.69 -1.01
N GLY A 53 0.06 -6.70 -1.88
CA GLY A 53 -0.70 -5.49 -1.56
C GLY A 53 -2.19 -5.77 -1.37
N GLY A 54 -2.78 -6.69 -2.14
CA GLY A 54 -4.18 -7.10 -1.98
C GLY A 54 -4.48 -7.65 -0.58
N VAL A 55 -3.63 -8.54 -0.08
CA VAL A 55 -3.76 -9.06 1.30
C VAL A 55 -3.57 -7.94 2.32
N CYS A 56 -2.56 -7.07 2.16
CA CYS A 56 -2.36 -5.92 3.05
C CYS A 56 -3.59 -5.00 3.10
N TYR A 57 -4.21 -4.74 1.94
CA TYR A 57 -5.40 -3.92 1.81
C TYR A 57 -6.57 -4.51 2.57
N HIS A 58 -6.92 -5.78 2.34
CA HIS A 58 -8.01 -6.44 3.04
C HIS A 58 -7.77 -6.54 4.57
N LEU A 59 -6.53 -6.77 5.01
CA LEU A 59 -6.19 -6.73 6.44
C LEU A 59 -6.32 -5.31 7.01
N THR A 60 -6.04 -4.28 6.21
CA THR A 60 -6.22 -2.88 6.60
C THR A 60 -7.70 -2.55 6.78
N LEU A 61 -8.56 -2.99 5.85
CA LEU A 61 -10.00 -2.85 5.96
C LEU A 61 -10.56 -3.55 7.20
N ALA A 62 -10.22 -4.82 7.40
CA ALA A 62 -10.68 -5.58 8.56
C ALA A 62 -10.29 -4.90 9.88
N ARG A 63 -9.08 -4.32 9.94
CA ARG A 63 -8.57 -3.72 11.17
C ARG A 63 -9.04 -2.30 11.44
N ASN A 64 -9.05 -1.44 10.42
CA ASN A 64 -9.32 -0.01 10.58
C ASN A 64 -10.80 0.31 10.40
N ASP A 65 -11.49 -0.42 9.53
CA ASP A 65 -12.84 -0.14 9.09
C ASP A 65 -13.87 -1.15 9.61
N GLY A 66 -13.40 -2.25 10.22
CA GLY A 66 -14.25 -3.35 10.71
C GLY A 66 -14.81 -4.23 9.59
N ASP A 67 -14.35 -4.05 8.35
CA ASP A 67 -14.89 -4.76 7.19
C ASP A 67 -14.19 -6.12 7.00
N LEU A 68 -14.87 -7.17 7.47
CA LEU A 68 -14.37 -8.54 7.46
C LEU A 68 -14.59 -9.27 6.13
N ARG A 69 -15.29 -8.66 5.16
CA ARG A 69 -15.56 -9.29 3.85
C ARG A 69 -14.27 -9.64 3.13
N GLY A 70 -13.24 -8.80 3.30
CA GLY A 70 -11.90 -9.04 2.79
C GLY A 70 -11.21 -10.29 3.36
N LEU A 71 -11.62 -10.78 4.53
CA LEU A 71 -11.07 -12.02 5.09
C LEU A 71 -11.60 -13.24 4.35
N VAL A 72 -12.88 -13.24 3.95
CA VAL A 72 -13.45 -14.30 3.10
C VAL A 72 -12.68 -14.39 1.77
N ARG A 73 -12.34 -13.24 1.18
CA ARG A 73 -11.48 -13.16 0.00
C ARG A 73 -10.14 -13.87 0.24
N ILE A 74 -9.48 -13.57 1.35
CA ILE A 74 -8.14 -14.10 1.66
C ILE A 74 -8.18 -15.60 1.97
N PHE A 75 -9.12 -16.05 2.79
CA PHE A 75 -9.12 -17.40 3.35
C PHE A 75 -9.93 -18.42 2.55
N CYS A 76 -10.89 -17.98 1.75
CA CYS A 76 -11.77 -18.88 0.99
C CYS A 76 -11.62 -18.68 -0.52
N GLU A 77 -11.85 -17.47 -1.02
CA GLU A 77 -11.92 -17.23 -2.46
C GLU A 77 -10.56 -17.38 -3.15
N LEU A 78 -9.49 -16.81 -2.59
CA LEU A 78 -8.15 -16.91 -3.16
C LEU A 78 -7.63 -18.37 -3.18
N PRO A 79 -7.69 -19.14 -2.08
CA PRO A 79 -7.31 -20.56 -2.10
C PRO A 79 -8.11 -21.36 -3.12
N MET A 80 -9.43 -21.14 -3.19
CA MET A 80 -10.28 -21.84 -4.16
C MET A 80 -9.93 -21.48 -5.60
N ALA A 81 -9.65 -20.21 -5.89
CA ALA A 81 -9.18 -19.77 -7.19
C ALA A 81 -7.83 -20.39 -7.57
N TYR A 82 -6.90 -20.55 -6.61
CA TYR A 82 -5.62 -21.21 -6.86
C TYR A 82 -5.78 -22.70 -7.13
N ILE A 83 -6.62 -23.41 -6.37
CA ILE A 83 -6.94 -24.82 -6.62
C ILE A 83 -7.54 -24.97 -8.03
N TRP A 84 -8.47 -24.10 -8.40
CA TRP A 84 -9.11 -24.15 -9.72
C TRP A 84 -8.13 -23.84 -10.87
N ARG A 85 -7.23 -22.86 -10.70
CA ARG A 85 -6.18 -22.54 -11.69
C ARG A 85 -5.14 -23.66 -11.81
N PHE A 86 -4.77 -24.27 -10.70
CA PHE A 86 -3.87 -25.42 -10.69
C PHE A 86 -4.49 -26.61 -11.42
N LYS A 87 -5.78 -26.85 -11.20
CA LYS A 87 -6.56 -27.90 -11.88
C LYS A 87 -6.64 -27.69 -13.40
N GLN A 88 -6.84 -26.45 -13.86
CA GLN A 88 -6.78 -26.13 -15.31
C GLN A 88 -5.39 -26.31 -15.90
N TRP A 89 -4.35 -25.91 -15.17
CA TRP A 89 -2.98 -26.12 -15.60
C TRP A 89 -2.68 -27.61 -15.74
N TRP A 90 -3.11 -28.43 -14.77
CA TRP A 90 -2.98 -29.88 -14.81
C TRP A 90 -3.66 -30.52 -16.03
N TRP A 91 -4.80 -29.98 -16.45
CA TRP A 91 -5.51 -30.45 -17.65
C TRP A 91 -5.07 -29.78 -18.96
N GLY A 92 -3.99 -28.99 -18.95
CA GLY A 92 -3.48 -28.33 -20.15
C GLY A 92 -4.39 -27.23 -20.71
N ALA A 93 -5.44 -26.84 -19.98
CA ALA A 93 -6.40 -25.81 -20.40
C ALA A 93 -5.90 -24.38 -20.13
N SER A 94 -4.77 -24.23 -19.42
CA SER A 94 -4.22 -22.92 -19.04
C SER A 94 -2.92 -22.62 -19.78
N GLN A 95 -2.88 -21.48 -20.48
CA GLN A 95 -1.65 -20.90 -21.02
C GLN A 95 -0.83 -20.15 -19.95
N PHE A 96 -1.36 -20.02 -18.73
CA PHE A 96 -0.70 -19.26 -17.67
C PHE A 96 0.37 -20.11 -16.98
N PRO A 97 1.64 -19.64 -16.94
CA PRO A 97 2.74 -20.45 -16.42
C PRO A 97 2.63 -20.65 -14.90
N LEU A 98 2.83 -21.89 -14.46
CA LEU A 98 2.76 -22.28 -13.05
C LEU A 98 3.66 -21.42 -12.14
N ALA A 99 4.83 -21.04 -12.65
CA ALA A 99 5.76 -20.17 -11.93
C ALA A 99 5.17 -18.81 -11.53
N LEU A 100 4.21 -18.28 -12.30
CA LEU A 100 3.51 -17.04 -11.93
C LEU A 100 2.40 -17.30 -10.91
N ILE A 101 1.72 -18.45 -10.96
CA ILE A 101 0.72 -18.85 -9.95
C ILE A 101 1.40 -18.97 -8.59
N LEU A 102 2.52 -19.69 -8.52
CA LEU A 102 3.31 -19.84 -7.31
C LEU A 102 3.84 -18.49 -6.80
N LEU A 103 4.22 -17.58 -7.70
CA LEU A 103 4.66 -16.23 -7.34
C LEU A 103 3.54 -15.40 -6.71
N GLU A 104 2.32 -15.49 -7.22
CA GLU A 104 1.17 -14.84 -6.62
C GLU A 104 0.85 -15.43 -5.25
N MET A 105 0.83 -16.75 -5.12
CA MET A 105 0.62 -17.43 -3.82
C MET A 105 1.66 -16.97 -2.79
N TRP A 106 2.93 -16.91 -3.19
CA TRP A 106 4.00 -16.39 -2.35
C TRP A 106 3.82 -14.91 -2.00
N GLY A 107 3.38 -14.09 -2.96
CA GLY A 107 3.03 -12.69 -2.75
C GLY A 107 1.94 -12.52 -1.69
N ASN A 108 0.85 -13.29 -1.80
CA ASN A 108 -0.25 -13.26 -0.82
C ASN A 108 0.24 -13.61 0.59
N LEU A 109 1.04 -14.68 0.73
CA LEU A 109 1.59 -15.08 2.03
C LEU A 109 2.48 -13.98 2.63
N MET A 110 3.32 -13.36 1.80
CA MET A 110 4.15 -12.22 2.22
C MET A 110 3.35 -10.96 2.55
N GLY A 111 2.09 -10.88 2.08
CA GLY A 111 1.15 -9.81 2.41
C GLY A 111 0.88 -9.70 3.91
N PHE A 112 0.77 -10.82 4.63
CA PHE A 112 0.55 -10.81 6.07
C PHE A 112 1.73 -10.15 6.81
N GLY A 113 2.97 -10.57 6.50
CA GLY A 113 4.17 -9.96 7.08
C GLY A 113 4.33 -8.49 6.69
N ALA A 114 4.06 -8.17 5.42
CA ALA A 114 4.13 -6.81 4.90
C ALA A 114 3.13 -5.86 5.56
N PHE A 115 1.95 -6.34 5.98
CA PHE A 115 0.99 -5.56 6.76
C PHE A 115 1.59 -5.11 8.10
N PHE A 116 2.20 -6.02 8.86
CA PHE A 116 2.86 -5.66 10.12
C PHE A 116 4.06 -4.74 9.91
N ALA A 117 4.90 -5.02 8.92
CA ALA A 117 6.05 -4.18 8.57
C ALA A 117 5.59 -2.77 8.17
N SER A 118 4.51 -2.68 7.40
CA SER A 118 3.90 -1.43 6.97
C SER A 118 3.44 -0.59 8.16
N ARG A 119 2.76 -1.22 9.13
CA ARG A 119 2.32 -0.55 10.36
C ARG A 119 3.48 -0.11 11.24
N ARG A 120 4.51 -0.95 11.42
CA ARG A 120 5.72 -0.58 12.17
C ARG A 120 6.39 0.64 11.55
N ARG A 121 6.43 0.71 10.22
CA ARG A 121 6.96 1.87 9.51
C ARG A 121 6.08 3.11 9.65
N ALA A 122 4.76 2.98 9.51
CA ALA A 122 3.83 4.09 9.70
C ALA A 122 3.90 4.67 11.12
N LYS A 123 4.00 3.81 12.14
CA LYS A 123 4.22 4.24 13.53
C LYS A 123 5.55 5.00 13.70
N ARG A 124 6.62 4.53 13.05
CA ARG A 124 7.94 5.17 13.11
C ARG A 124 7.98 6.53 12.41
N LEU A 125 7.31 6.65 11.28
CA LEU A 125 7.29 7.89 10.49
C LEU A 125 6.30 8.92 11.03
N GLY A 126 5.36 8.52 11.88
CA GLY A 126 4.32 9.39 12.40
C GLY A 126 3.32 9.81 11.33
N ARG A 127 2.51 10.81 11.66
CA ARG A 127 1.60 11.46 10.70
C ARG A 127 2.29 12.66 10.11
N SER A 128 2.23 12.81 8.78
CA SER A 128 2.59 14.07 8.13
C SER A 128 1.65 15.18 8.61
N ALA A 129 2.16 16.41 8.64
CA ALA A 129 1.34 17.59 8.92
C ALA A 129 0.15 17.65 7.96
N THR A 130 -0.96 18.24 8.43
CA THR A 130 -2.17 18.42 7.63
C THR A 130 -1.82 19.08 6.29
N TYR A 131 -2.28 18.48 5.20
CA TYR A 131 -2.06 19.05 3.88
C TYR A 131 -2.73 20.43 3.79
N ILE A 132 -1.92 21.47 3.60
CA ILE A 132 -2.40 22.83 3.33
C ILE A 132 -2.56 22.97 1.81
N PRO A 133 -3.77 23.29 1.30
CA PRO A 133 -4.01 23.56 -0.12
C PRO A 133 -3.05 24.61 -0.66
N VAL A 134 -2.58 24.45 -1.91
CA VAL A 134 -1.59 25.36 -2.54
C VAL A 134 -2.05 26.82 -2.47
N ALA A 135 -3.35 27.07 -2.66
CA ALA A 135 -3.95 28.40 -2.57
C ALA A 135 -3.83 29.05 -1.18
N GLN A 136 -3.71 28.27 -0.10
CA GLN A 136 -3.62 28.74 1.28
C GLN A 136 -2.18 28.83 1.80
N ARG A 137 -1.16 28.50 0.98
CA ARG A 137 0.25 28.52 1.39
C ARG A 137 0.87 29.91 1.44
N GLN A 138 0.21 30.93 0.91
CA GLN A 138 0.80 32.26 0.70
C GLN A 138 0.68 33.24 1.88
N THR A 139 0.07 32.86 3.00
CA THR A 139 -0.08 33.76 4.17
C THR A 139 0.90 33.49 5.32
N ALA A 140 1.88 32.59 5.14
CA ALA A 140 2.87 32.28 6.18
C ALA A 140 4.33 32.56 5.75
N PRO A 141 4.74 33.81 5.45
CA PRO A 141 6.15 34.13 5.24
C PRO A 141 7.03 33.83 6.46
N ASN A 142 6.50 33.94 7.69
CA ASN A 142 7.29 33.86 8.93
C ASN A 142 7.35 32.47 9.60
N GLN A 143 6.62 31.45 9.12
CA GLN A 143 6.64 30.13 9.76
C GLN A 143 7.66 29.15 9.16
N LEU A 144 7.95 29.28 7.86
CA LEU A 144 8.94 28.43 7.19
C LEU A 144 10.39 28.72 7.64
N GLU A 145 10.66 29.93 8.12
CA GLU A 145 11.98 30.29 8.66
C GLU A 145 12.22 29.69 10.05
N ASN A 146 11.18 29.62 10.89
CA ASN A 146 11.23 28.93 12.20
C ASN A 146 11.26 27.40 12.07
N GLU A 147 10.60 26.80 11.08
CA GLU A 147 10.68 25.35 10.84
C GLU A 147 12.02 24.91 10.25
N ARG A 148 12.70 25.77 9.48
CA ARG A 148 14.09 25.53 9.04
C ARG A 148 15.09 25.63 10.19
N ALA A 149 14.77 26.39 11.23
CA ALA A 149 15.57 26.49 12.45
C ALA A 149 15.29 25.35 13.46
N ALA A 150 14.26 24.53 13.23
CA ALA A 150 13.93 23.43 14.13
C ALA A 150 15.00 22.33 14.04
N PRO A 151 15.60 21.91 15.18
CA PRO A 151 16.68 20.94 15.16
C PRO A 151 16.21 19.61 14.55
N THR A 152 17.03 19.10 13.64
CA THR A 152 16.80 17.83 12.94
C THR A 152 16.62 16.70 13.96
N VAL A 153 15.92 15.62 13.58
CA VAL A 153 15.68 14.45 14.48
C VAL A 153 16.97 13.91 15.11
N GLN A 154 18.12 14.03 14.44
CA GLN A 154 19.44 13.72 15.00
C GLN A 154 19.93 14.75 16.04
N GLN A 155 19.75 16.06 15.81
CA GLN A 155 20.12 17.11 16.76
C GLN A 155 19.28 17.05 18.03
N ARG A 156 17.96 16.77 17.94
CA ARG A 156 17.12 16.54 19.13
C ARG A 156 17.58 15.35 19.97
N ARG A 157 18.15 14.33 19.32
CA ARG A 157 18.65 13.15 20.01
C ARG A 157 19.95 13.44 20.77
N ASN A 158 20.83 14.28 20.22
CA ASN A 158 22.07 14.70 20.89
C ASN A 158 21.79 15.66 22.06
N LEU A 159 20.88 16.63 21.88
CA LEU A 159 20.45 17.54 22.96
C LEU A 159 19.85 16.78 24.16
N ASN A 160 19.10 15.70 23.91
CA ASN A 160 18.56 14.87 24.98
C ASN A 160 19.61 13.97 25.66
N LEU A 161 20.74 13.68 25.01
CA LEU A 161 21.82 12.90 25.61
C LEU A 161 22.72 13.78 26.49
N GLU A 162 22.95 15.03 26.09
CA GLU A 162 23.68 16.01 26.90
C GLU A 162 22.91 16.41 28.17
N ALA A 163 21.57 16.50 28.10
CA ALA A 163 20.72 16.83 29.26
C ALA A 163 20.57 15.68 30.28
N ILE A 164 20.99 14.46 29.95
CA ILE A 164 20.96 13.29 30.86
C ILE A 164 22.36 13.04 31.48
N GLY A 165 23.39 13.72 31.01
CA GLY A 165 24.78 13.60 31.47
C GLY A 165 25.23 14.67 32.47
N SER A 166 24.33 15.51 32.98
CA SER A 166 24.58 16.55 34.00
C SER A 166 23.90 16.23 35.32
#